data_AF-N2A375-F1
#
_entry.id   AF-N2A375-F1
#
_cell.length_a   1.000
_cell.length_b   1.000
_cell.length_c   1.000
_cell.angle_alpha   90.00
_cell.angle_beta   90.00
_cell.angle_gamma   90.00
#
_symmetry.space_group_name_H-M   'P 1'
#
loop_
_entity.id
_entity.type
_entity.pdbx_description
1 polymer ?
#
loop_
_entity_poly.entity_id
_entity_poly.type
_entity_poly.pdbx_seq_one_letter_code
_entity_poly.pdbx_strand_id
1 'polypeptide(L)'
;MENKFINRYRTFCKSLSNLEKSLRADPKADFVLEGTVLNFNLTFDIAWKVMKDILIKKLEILDFAVGSPRETLQQAFTNRIIADDLWMQMLRVRNQLAHDYDGTFAAEKFQDIIKVYYPLFEELRENIKKYYE
;
A
#
# COMPACT_ATOMS: atom_id res chain seq x y z
N MET A 1 5.55 23.03 -1.96
CA MET A 1 5.00 22.01 -1.02
C MET A 1 3.95 21.12 -1.69
N GLU A 2 3.14 21.67 -2.61
CA GLU A 2 2.17 20.96 -3.48
C GLU A 2 2.81 19.89 -4.38
N ASN A 3 3.97 20.21 -4.98
CA ASN A 3 4.70 19.30 -5.86
C ASN A 3 5.05 17.96 -5.17
N LYS A 4 5.37 17.97 -3.85
CA LYS A 4 5.65 16.75 -3.08
C LYS A 4 4.41 15.87 -2.85
N PHE A 5 3.23 16.47 -2.74
CA PHE A 5 1.96 15.74 -2.56
C PHE A 5 1.59 14.98 -3.83
N ILE A 6 1.53 15.70 -4.95
CA ILE A 6 1.19 15.14 -6.26
C ILE A 6 2.24 14.11 -6.69
N ASN A 7 3.53 14.39 -6.50
CA ASN A 7 4.57 13.42 -6.84
C ASN A 7 4.46 12.12 -6.06
N ARG A 8 4.04 12.16 -4.78
CA ARG A 8 3.87 10.93 -4.00
C ARG A 8 2.72 10.07 -4.52
N TYR A 9 1.61 10.69 -4.90
CA TYR A 9 0.50 9.99 -5.54
C TYR A 9 0.93 9.38 -6.87
N ARG A 10 1.67 10.12 -7.71
CA ARG A 10 2.25 9.57 -8.95
C ARG A 10 3.20 8.39 -8.68
N THR A 11 4.02 8.48 -7.63
CA THR A 11 4.88 7.37 -7.22
C THR A 11 4.06 6.16 -6.78
N PHE A 12 2.96 6.36 -6.05
CA PHE A 12 2.03 5.28 -5.67
C PHE A 12 1.47 4.57 -6.90
N CYS A 13 0.95 5.33 -7.88
CA CYS A 13 0.42 4.75 -9.12
C CYS A 13 1.52 3.96 -9.88
N LYS A 14 2.75 4.48 -9.91
CA LYS A 14 3.88 3.79 -10.54
C LYS A 14 4.26 2.51 -9.80
N SER A 15 4.30 2.51 -8.47
CA SER A 15 4.58 1.30 -7.69
C SER A 15 3.48 0.25 -7.86
N LEU A 16 2.22 0.68 -7.91
CA LEU A 16 1.08 -0.20 -8.12
C LEU A 16 1.11 -0.87 -9.51
N SER A 17 1.44 -0.11 -10.56
CA SER A 17 1.64 -0.66 -11.90
C SER A 17 2.83 -1.64 -11.98
N ASN A 18 3.87 -1.47 -11.14
CA ASN A 18 4.92 -2.47 -11.03
C ASN A 18 4.43 -3.74 -10.33
N LEU A 19 3.65 -3.61 -9.25
CA LEU A 19 3.06 -4.75 -8.55
C LEU A 19 2.10 -5.54 -9.45
N GLU A 20 1.33 -4.86 -10.32
CA GLU A 20 0.42 -5.46 -11.30
C GLU A 20 1.09 -6.53 -12.18
N LYS A 21 2.37 -6.35 -12.51
CA LYS A 21 3.13 -7.33 -13.31
C LYS A 21 3.16 -8.72 -12.64
N SER A 22 3.08 -8.76 -11.32
CA SER A 22 3.07 -9.98 -10.51
C SER A 22 1.79 -10.80 -10.69
N LEU A 23 0.69 -10.20 -11.15
CA LEU A 23 -0.59 -10.89 -11.37
C LEU A 23 -0.50 -11.98 -12.44
N ARG A 24 0.44 -11.84 -13.38
CA ARG A 24 0.63 -12.75 -14.52
C ARG A 24 1.98 -13.46 -14.49
N ALA A 25 2.76 -13.26 -13.44
CA ALA A 25 4.09 -13.82 -13.31
C ALA A 25 4.02 -15.25 -12.73
N ASP A 26 4.96 -16.11 -13.14
CA ASP A 26 5.14 -17.41 -12.51
C ASP A 26 5.94 -17.24 -11.20
N PRO A 27 5.38 -17.52 -10.01
CA PRO A 27 6.10 -17.39 -8.75
C PRO A 27 7.32 -18.30 -8.62
N LYS A 28 7.46 -19.32 -9.48
CA LYS A 28 8.63 -20.21 -9.52
C LYS A 28 9.76 -19.68 -10.40
N ALA A 29 9.50 -18.66 -11.21
CA ALA A 29 10.55 -18.04 -12.00
C ALA A 29 11.48 -17.19 -11.10
N ASP A 30 12.76 -17.17 -11.46
CA ASP A 30 13.78 -16.45 -10.69
C ASP A 30 13.38 -14.98 -10.46
N PHE A 31 13.59 -14.50 -9.24
CA PHE A 31 13.34 -13.13 -8.80
C PHE A 31 11.87 -12.68 -8.76
N VAL A 32 10.91 -13.49 -9.22
CA VAL A 32 9.49 -13.10 -9.23
C VAL A 32 8.97 -12.97 -7.80
N LEU A 33 9.30 -13.91 -6.92
CA LEU A 33 8.85 -13.90 -5.54
C LEU A 33 9.40 -12.68 -4.79
N GLU A 34 10.72 -12.48 -4.81
CA GLU A 34 11.36 -11.34 -4.13
C GLU A 34 10.91 -10.01 -4.73
N GLY A 35 10.80 -9.94 -6.06
CA GLY A 35 10.32 -8.76 -6.76
C GLY A 35 8.87 -8.40 -6.40
N THR A 36 8.00 -9.40 -6.26
CA THR A 36 6.60 -9.20 -5.87
C THR A 36 6.49 -8.68 -4.44
N VAL A 37 7.22 -9.27 -3.50
CA VAL A 37 7.27 -8.83 -2.10
C VAL A 37 7.83 -7.41 -1.98
N LEU A 38 8.91 -7.11 -2.70
CA LEU A 38 9.49 -5.77 -2.71
C LEU A 38 8.50 -4.73 -3.25
N ASN A 39 7.85 -5.04 -4.37
CA ASN A 39 6.83 -4.16 -4.96
C ASN A 39 5.62 -3.98 -4.03
N PHE A 40 5.18 -5.04 -3.34
CA PHE A 40 4.11 -4.97 -2.35
C PHE A 40 4.49 -4.04 -1.19
N ASN A 41 5.65 -4.28 -0.57
CA ASN A 41 6.12 -3.49 0.57
C ASN A 41 6.28 -2.01 0.21
N LEU A 42 6.86 -1.73 -0.97
CA LEU A 42 6.99 -0.37 -1.49
C LEU A 42 5.62 0.29 -1.73
N THR A 43 4.71 -0.43 -2.40
CA THR A 43 3.37 0.09 -2.72
C THR A 43 2.59 0.39 -1.45
N PHE A 44 2.62 -0.51 -0.47
CA PHE A 44 2.02 -0.30 0.85
C PHE A 44 2.59 0.93 1.55
N ASP A 45 3.92 1.06 1.56
CA ASP A 45 4.60 2.16 2.23
C ASP A 45 4.31 3.53 1.63
N ILE A 46 4.07 3.59 0.32
CA ILE A 46 3.68 4.83 -0.34
C ILE A 46 2.17 5.07 -0.14
N ALA A 47 1.34 4.03 -0.22
CA ALA A 47 -0.12 4.12 -0.06
C ALA A 47 -0.51 4.74 1.29
N TRP A 48 0.02 4.26 2.41
CA TRP A 48 -0.33 4.86 3.71
C TRP A 48 0.21 6.30 3.81
N LYS A 49 1.36 6.63 3.22
CA LYS A 49 1.87 8.01 3.18
C LYS A 49 1.02 8.93 2.29
N VAL A 50 0.33 8.38 1.31
CA VAL A 50 -0.65 9.08 0.47
C VAL A 50 -1.91 9.36 1.27
N MET A 51 -2.46 8.35 1.95
CA MET A 51 -3.61 8.51 2.86
C MET A 51 -3.32 9.56 3.93
N LYS A 52 -2.14 9.51 4.53
CA LYS A 52 -1.68 10.51 5.50
C LYS A 52 -1.72 11.93 4.95
N ASP A 53 -1.21 12.13 3.74
CA ASP A 53 -1.21 13.47 3.16
C ASP A 53 -2.64 13.94 2.86
N ILE A 54 -3.56 13.05 2.47
CA ILE A 54 -4.99 13.40 2.27
C ILE A 54 -5.61 13.82 3.61
N LEU A 55 -5.45 13.00 4.65
CA LEU A 55 -5.95 13.29 6.01
C LEU A 55 -5.50 14.68 6.49
N ILE A 56 -4.23 15.00 6.29
CA ILE A 56 -3.65 16.27 6.77
C ILE A 56 -3.99 17.46 5.87
N LYS A 57 -3.86 17.31 4.54
CA LYS A 57 -3.90 18.45 3.62
C LYS A 57 -5.26 18.72 3.02
N LYS A 58 -6.14 17.72 3.00
CA LYS A 58 -7.47 17.81 2.38
C LYS A 58 -8.58 17.73 3.40
N LEU A 59 -8.37 16.98 4.49
CA LEU A 59 -9.36 16.83 5.57
C LEU A 59 -8.97 17.59 6.86
N GLU A 60 -7.77 18.19 6.90
CA GLU A 60 -7.27 18.99 8.03
C GLU A 60 -7.23 18.24 9.37
N ILE A 61 -7.11 16.91 9.31
CA ILE A 61 -7.03 16.04 10.49
C ILE A 61 -5.57 15.99 10.94
N LEU A 62 -5.29 16.59 12.10
CA LEU A 62 -3.96 16.67 12.70
C LEU A 62 -3.84 15.91 14.02
N ASP A 63 -4.97 15.54 14.63
CA ASP A 63 -5.04 14.90 15.94
C ASP A 63 -4.91 13.36 15.85
N PHE A 64 -3.78 12.91 15.31
CA PHE A 64 -3.38 11.49 15.34
C PHE A 64 -1.86 11.38 15.24
N ALA A 65 -1.29 10.22 15.57
CA ALA A 65 0.15 10.03 15.44
C ALA A 65 0.56 9.92 13.96
N VAL A 66 0.82 11.07 13.33
CA VAL A 66 1.22 11.28 11.92
C VAL A 66 2.42 10.41 11.47
N GLY A 67 3.22 9.92 12.40
CA GLY A 67 4.36 9.03 12.14
C GLY A 67 4.01 7.53 12.02
N SER A 68 2.79 7.13 12.37
CA SER A 68 2.40 5.73 12.49
C SER A 68 1.55 5.27 11.29
N PRO A 69 1.98 4.24 10.53
CA PRO A 69 1.14 3.61 9.51
C PRO A 69 -0.18 3.10 10.09
N ARG A 70 -0.13 2.53 11.30
CA ARG A 70 -1.31 2.01 12.00
C ARG A 70 -2.34 3.09 12.27
N GLU A 71 -1.93 4.20 12.89
CA GLU A 71 -2.84 5.31 13.18
C GLU A 71 -3.37 5.95 11.90
N THR A 72 -2.52 6.06 10.87
CA THR A 72 -2.93 6.57 9.56
C THR A 72 -4.02 5.70 8.95
N LEU A 73 -3.88 4.37 8.97
CA LEU A 73 -4.88 3.44 8.45
C LEU A 73 -6.19 3.54 9.24
N GLN A 74 -6.11 3.64 10.57
CA GLN A 74 -7.30 3.79 11.41
C GLN A 74 -8.06 5.09 11.09
N GLN A 75 -7.35 6.20 10.93
CA GLN A 75 -7.95 7.46 10.52
C GLN A 75 -8.49 7.41 9.07
N ALA A 76 -7.78 6.76 8.16
CA ALA A 76 -8.24 6.56 6.78
C ALA A 76 -9.55 5.77 6.73
N PHE A 77 -9.70 4.75 7.57
CA PHE A 77 -10.94 3.98 7.71
C PHE A 77 -12.08 4.83 8.27
N THR A 78 -11.85 5.52 9.40
CA THR A 78 -12.84 6.44 10.01
C THR A 78 -13.35 7.49 9.03
N ASN A 79 -12.47 8.01 8.18
CA ASN A 79 -12.79 9.03 7.18
C ASN A 79 -13.15 8.46 5.80
N ARG A 80 -13.42 7.15 5.70
CA ARG A 80 -13.90 6.47 4.50
C ARG A 80 -12.99 6.63 3.26
N ILE A 81 -11.69 6.75 3.49
CA ILE A 81 -10.67 6.68 2.44
C ILE A 81 -10.46 5.22 2.02
N ILE A 82 -10.53 4.31 2.99
CA ILE A 82 -10.50 2.85 2.82
C ILE A 82 -11.70 2.24 3.54
N ALA A 83 -12.19 1.09 3.06
CA ALA A 83 -13.38 0.43 3.58
C ALA A 83 -13.10 -0.90 4.31
N ASP A 84 -11.87 -1.40 4.26
CA ASP A 84 -11.56 -2.78 4.64
C ASP A 84 -10.49 -2.88 5.74
N ASP A 85 -10.77 -3.69 6.77
CA ASP A 85 -9.84 -4.05 7.84
C ASP A 85 -8.62 -4.85 7.32
N LEU A 86 -8.69 -5.39 6.11
CA LEU A 86 -7.58 -6.06 5.44
C LEU A 86 -6.34 -5.16 5.29
N TRP A 87 -6.48 -3.83 5.31
CA TRP A 87 -5.33 -2.93 5.37
C TRP A 87 -4.48 -3.11 6.64
N MET A 88 -5.11 -3.41 7.77
CA MET A 88 -4.41 -3.74 9.02
C MET A 88 -3.75 -5.11 8.95
N GLN A 89 -4.31 -6.04 8.19
CA GLN A 89 -3.65 -7.31 7.88
C GLN A 89 -2.43 -7.09 6.97
N MET A 90 -2.54 -6.26 5.93
CA MET A 90 -1.43 -5.89 5.06
C MET A 90 -0.28 -5.26 5.86
N LEU A 91 -0.57 -4.40 6.85
CA LEU A 91 0.45 -3.84 7.73
C LEU A 91 1.22 -4.93 8.49
N ARG A 92 0.51 -5.92 9.04
CA ARG A 92 1.13 -7.06 9.74
C ARG A 92 2.00 -7.88 8.81
N VAL A 93 1.47 -8.21 7.63
CA VAL A 93 2.21 -8.97 6.60
C VAL A 93 3.46 -8.23 6.15
N ARG A 94 3.36 -6.93 5.82
CA ARG A 94 4.52 -6.09 5.45
C ARG A 94 5.58 -6.07 6.55
N ASN A 95 5.18 -5.94 7.82
CA ASN A 95 6.13 -5.95 8.94
C ASN A 95 6.82 -7.30 9.10
N GLN A 96 6.10 -8.40 8.91
CA GLN A 96 6.67 -9.74 8.97
C GLN A 96 7.60 -10.03 7.78
N LEU A 97 7.23 -9.61 6.57
CA LEU A 97 8.06 -9.74 5.36
C LEU A 97 9.40 -9.00 5.47
N ALA A 98 9.50 -7.95 6.30
CA ALA A 98 10.77 -7.26 6.55
C ALA A 98 11.80 -8.12 7.31
N HIS A 99 11.35 -9.21 7.93
CA HIS A 99 12.15 -10.15 8.69
C HIS A 99 12.22 -11.54 8.04
N ASP A 100 11.62 -11.72 6.87
CA ASP A 100 11.56 -12.99 6.14
C ASP A 100 12.82 -13.20 5.30
N TYR A 101 13.93 -13.53 5.96
CA TYR A 101 15.23 -13.68 5.30
C TYR A 101 15.37 -14.97 4.49
N ASP A 102 14.55 -15.99 4.76
CA ASP A 102 14.56 -17.29 4.06
C ASP A 102 13.49 -17.40 2.96
N GLY A 103 12.63 -16.38 2.81
CA GLY A 103 11.61 -16.29 1.76
C GLY A 103 10.42 -17.24 1.96
N THR A 104 10.33 -17.95 3.08
CA THR A 104 9.26 -18.92 3.32
C THR A 104 7.91 -18.24 3.52
N PHE A 105 7.89 -17.10 4.23
CA PHE A 105 6.67 -16.33 4.44
C PHE A 105 6.25 -15.58 3.16
N ALA A 106 7.21 -15.10 2.38
CA ALA A 106 6.98 -14.53 1.06
C ALA A 106 6.24 -15.52 0.15
N ALA A 107 6.70 -16.77 0.09
CA ALA A 107 6.06 -17.82 -0.71
C ALA A 107 4.61 -18.08 -0.27
N GLU A 108 4.35 -18.10 1.04
CA GLU A 108 2.99 -18.24 1.59
C GLU A 108 2.09 -17.06 1.19
N LYS A 109 2.61 -15.83 1.27
CA LYS A 109 1.83 -14.60 1.05
C LYS A 109 1.73 -14.15 -0.39
N PHE A 110 2.45 -14.78 -1.31
CA PHE A 110 2.40 -14.42 -2.72
C PHE A 110 0.97 -14.37 -3.26
N GLN A 111 0.15 -15.40 -2.99
CA GLN A 111 -1.24 -15.46 -3.45
C GLN A 111 -2.12 -14.39 -2.80
N ASP A 112 -1.95 -14.13 -1.50
CA ASP A 112 -2.67 -13.06 -0.80
C ASP A 112 -2.34 -11.70 -1.41
N ILE A 113 -1.05 -11.44 -1.70
CA ILE A 113 -0.60 -10.19 -2.31
C ILE A 113 -1.31 -9.93 -3.64
N ILE A 114 -1.38 -10.93 -4.52
CA ILE A 114 -1.94 -10.74 -5.86
C ILE A 114 -3.48 -10.79 -5.91
N LYS A 115 -4.12 -11.63 -5.09
CA LYS A 115 -5.58 -11.86 -5.17
C LYS A 115 -6.38 -11.03 -4.18
N VAL A 116 -5.78 -10.65 -3.06
CA VAL A 116 -6.48 -9.97 -1.96
C VAL A 116 -5.98 -8.54 -1.83
N TYR A 117 -4.66 -8.33 -1.75
CA TYR A 117 -4.12 -7.00 -1.44
C TYR A 117 -4.01 -6.08 -2.66
N TYR A 118 -3.67 -6.61 -3.84
CA TYR A 118 -3.61 -5.81 -5.07
C TYR A 118 -4.95 -5.12 -5.39
N PRO A 119 -6.12 -5.81 -5.36
CA PRO A 119 -7.41 -5.15 -5.56
C PRO A 119 -7.69 -3.98 -4.60
N LEU A 120 -7.26 -4.09 -3.34
CA LEU A 120 -7.44 -3.01 -2.35
C LEU A 120 -6.61 -1.77 -2.71
N PHE A 121 -5.42 -1.94 -3.30
CA PHE A 121 -4.64 -0.80 -3.80
C PHE A 121 -5.30 -0.13 -5.02
N GLU A 122 -5.88 -0.91 -5.92
CA GLU A 122 -6.64 -0.38 -7.06
C GLU A 122 -7.88 0.38 -6.59
N GLU A 123 -8.64 -0.18 -5.63
CA GLU A 123 -9.78 0.51 -5.03
C GLU A 123 -9.35 1.84 -4.38
N LEU A 124 -8.25 1.82 -3.60
CA LEU A 124 -7.69 3.04 -3.03
C LEU A 124 -7.37 4.06 -4.13
N ARG A 125 -6.70 3.65 -5.22
CA ARG A 125 -6.31 4.55 -6.32
C ARG A 125 -7.53 5.28 -6.89
N GLU A 126 -8.62 4.55 -7.14
CA GLU A 126 -9.85 5.14 -7.66
C GLU A 126 -10.52 6.06 -6.63
N ASN A 127 -10.62 5.62 -5.37
CA ASN A 127 -11.26 6.38 -4.29
C ASN A 127 -10.59 7.73 -4.02
N ILE A 128 -9.26 7.81 -4.14
CA ILE A 128 -8.50 9.01 -3.79
C ILE A 128 -8.25 9.95 -4.97
N LYS A 129 -8.55 9.53 -6.21
CA LYS A 129 -8.30 10.32 -7.42
C LYS A 129 -8.87 11.75 -7.32
N LYS A 130 -10.08 11.87 -6.75
CA LYS A 130 -10.78 13.14 -6.46
C LYS A 130 -9.99 14.16 -5.63
N TYR A 131 -8.94 13.75 -4.91
CA TYR A 131 -8.10 14.66 -4.11
C TYR A 131 -6.92 15.25 -4.90
N TYR A 132 -6.68 14.75 -6.12
CA TYR A 132 -5.54 15.08 -6.97
C TYR A 132 -5.95 15.64 -8.35
N GLU A 133 -7.25 15.75 -8.60
CA GLU A 133 -7.83 16.59 -9.65
C GLU A 133 -7.82 18.06 -9.24
#